data_AF-A0A8H5F3D3-F1
#
_entry.id   AF-A0A8H5F3D3-F1
#
_cell.length_a   1.000
_cell.length_b   1.000
_cell.length_c   1.000
_cell.angle_alpha   90.00
_cell.angle_beta   90.00
_cell.angle_gamma   90.00
#
_symmetry.space_group_name_H-M   'P 1'
#
loop_
_entity.id
_entity.type
_entity.pdbx_description
1 polymer ?
#
loop_
_entity_poly.entity_id
_entity_poly.type
_entity_poly.pdbx_seq_one_letter_code
_entity_poly.pdbx_strand_id
1 'polypeptide(L)'
;MQDCWSLTSRDSTTKRIVPDPNKFPNGLSALATQIHNLGLKIGIYSDAGTNTCSNYPGSLGYEAIDAATFNDWGIDYLKYGEQLQCPWKLVPQNNDYYNSNSAIRYRQMTAALAGVSRPIQFNLCIWGQANVWDWGARVGHSWRMSGDSSATWSYITSIINTNLAHLSAVNFGAHNDMDMMEIGNGALTIQEQRTHFAAWTFLKSPILLGTDLGKLSTDQLAIITNTELLAFHQDTTVGTPAAPFTAFSSMPTTSPPEYYSGASTKGVHVFIINTSSSTATKQFTFSNVPGLGTSGSFKIHDMWAGTDLSGTYTASSTFTVSVAAHDTTAYLITKA
;
A
#
# COMPACT_ATOMS: atom_id res chain seq x y z
N MET A 1 -11.52 -9.08 -5.98
CA MET A 1 -11.57 -9.34 -7.43
C MET A 1 -11.19 -8.07 -8.16
N GLN A 2 -10.39 -8.18 -9.23
CA GLN A 2 -10.03 -7.06 -10.12
C GLN A 2 -11.00 -6.99 -11.31
N ASP A 3 -10.63 -6.27 -12.38
CA ASP A 3 -11.36 -6.11 -13.64
C ASP A 3 -11.75 -7.46 -14.29
N CYS A 4 -12.60 -7.39 -15.34
CA CYS A 4 -13.08 -8.53 -16.12
C CYS A 4 -14.02 -9.49 -15.38
N TRP A 5 -14.67 -9.07 -14.30
CA TRP A 5 -15.58 -9.92 -13.52
C TRP A 5 -17.03 -9.92 -14.04
N SER A 6 -17.44 -8.87 -14.77
CA SER A 6 -18.82 -8.68 -15.23
C SER A 6 -19.03 -9.13 -16.67
N LEU A 7 -20.27 -9.10 -17.14
CA LEU A 7 -20.58 -9.02 -18.57
C LEU A 7 -20.17 -7.64 -19.13
N THR A 8 -19.99 -7.54 -20.43
CA THR A 8 -19.63 -6.29 -21.13
C THR A 8 -20.79 -5.31 -21.28
N SER A 9 -21.99 -5.68 -20.85
CA SER A 9 -23.18 -4.85 -20.87
C SER A 9 -23.92 -4.91 -19.53
N ARG A 10 -24.51 -3.77 -19.14
CA ARG A 10 -25.41 -3.68 -17.99
C ARG A 10 -26.73 -4.37 -18.31
N ASP A 11 -27.45 -4.75 -17.26
CA ASP A 11 -28.84 -5.18 -17.40
C ASP A 11 -29.68 -4.05 -18.04
N SER A 12 -30.48 -4.39 -19.04
CA SER A 12 -31.17 -3.40 -19.87
C SER A 12 -32.27 -2.63 -19.12
N THR A 13 -32.80 -3.21 -18.03
CA THR A 13 -33.93 -2.66 -17.27
C THR A 13 -33.45 -1.96 -16.01
N THR A 14 -32.75 -2.70 -15.15
CA THR A 14 -32.25 -2.22 -13.84
C THR A 14 -31.01 -1.35 -13.96
N LYS A 15 -30.32 -1.40 -15.10
CA LYS A 15 -29.02 -0.76 -15.35
C LYS A 15 -27.89 -1.21 -14.41
N ARG A 16 -28.11 -2.26 -13.61
CA ARG A 16 -27.06 -2.83 -12.75
C ARG A 16 -25.98 -3.49 -13.59
N ILE A 17 -24.74 -3.46 -13.10
CA ILE A 17 -23.66 -4.31 -13.63
C ILE A 17 -24.03 -5.77 -13.35
N VAL A 18 -23.84 -6.66 -14.33
CA VAL A 18 -24.19 -8.07 -14.22
C VAL A 18 -22.92 -8.91 -14.12
N PRO A 19 -22.72 -9.74 -13.06
CA PRO A 19 -21.61 -10.68 -13.01
C PRO A 19 -21.64 -11.66 -14.18
N ASP A 20 -20.48 -12.01 -14.72
CA ASP A 20 -20.39 -13.02 -15.77
C ASP A 20 -20.81 -14.39 -15.21
N PRO A 21 -21.91 -15.01 -15.69
CA PRO A 21 -22.42 -16.27 -15.12
C PRO A 21 -21.49 -17.46 -15.42
N ASN A 22 -20.59 -17.36 -16.40
CA ASN A 22 -19.61 -18.42 -16.64
C ASN A 22 -18.49 -18.38 -15.59
N LYS A 23 -18.17 -17.20 -15.06
CA LYS A 23 -17.16 -17.00 -14.00
C LYS A 23 -17.77 -17.17 -12.62
N PHE A 24 -19.00 -16.70 -12.44
CA PHE A 24 -19.72 -16.66 -11.18
C PHE A 24 -21.12 -17.28 -11.36
N PRO A 25 -21.22 -18.61 -11.53
CA PRO A 25 -22.49 -19.29 -11.83
C PRO A 25 -23.56 -19.12 -10.74
N ASN A 26 -23.14 -18.86 -9.50
CA ASN A 26 -24.02 -18.60 -8.37
C ASN A 26 -24.11 -17.09 -8.02
N GLY A 27 -23.53 -16.22 -8.86
CA GLY A 27 -23.44 -14.78 -8.62
C GLY A 27 -22.48 -14.38 -7.49
N LEU A 28 -22.28 -13.06 -7.35
CA LEU A 28 -21.33 -12.51 -6.38
C LEU A 28 -21.84 -12.53 -4.94
N SER A 29 -23.15 -12.49 -4.72
CA SER A 29 -23.73 -12.60 -3.36
C SER A 29 -23.43 -13.97 -2.72
N ALA A 30 -23.52 -15.06 -3.50
CA ALA A 30 -23.16 -16.38 -3.02
C ALA A 30 -21.66 -16.50 -2.73
N LEU A 31 -20.81 -15.92 -3.60
CA LEU A 31 -19.36 -15.89 -3.38
C LEU A 31 -19.00 -15.08 -2.13
N ALA A 32 -19.61 -13.91 -1.94
CA ALA A 32 -19.41 -13.10 -0.73
C ALA A 32 -19.78 -13.87 0.53
N THR A 33 -20.92 -14.57 0.51
CA THR A 33 -21.35 -15.44 1.62
C THR A 33 -20.30 -16.52 1.92
N GLN A 34 -19.77 -17.19 0.89
CA GLN A 34 -18.72 -18.20 1.07
C GLN A 34 -17.46 -17.60 1.71
N ILE A 35 -17.01 -16.43 1.23
CA ILE A 35 -15.83 -15.74 1.74
C ILE A 35 -16.04 -15.25 3.18
N HIS A 36 -17.22 -14.72 3.51
CA HIS A 36 -17.56 -14.31 4.87
C HIS A 36 -17.62 -15.49 5.83
N ASN A 37 -18.09 -16.66 5.38
CA ASN A 37 -18.08 -17.89 6.19
C ASN A 37 -16.66 -18.39 6.52
N LEU A 38 -15.64 -17.95 5.77
CA LEU A 38 -14.23 -18.18 6.07
C LEU A 38 -13.64 -17.12 7.02
N GLY A 39 -14.44 -16.15 7.47
CA GLY A 39 -13.97 -15.02 8.28
C GLY A 39 -13.22 -13.94 7.49
N LEU A 40 -13.26 -14.00 6.15
CA LEU A 40 -12.59 -13.06 5.25
C LEU A 40 -13.55 -11.97 4.76
N LYS A 41 -13.00 -10.95 4.10
CA LYS A 41 -13.74 -9.88 3.42
C LYS A 41 -13.57 -9.98 1.92
N ILE A 42 -14.54 -9.49 1.14
CA ILE A 42 -14.51 -9.53 -0.32
C ILE A 42 -14.42 -8.11 -0.91
N GLY A 43 -13.48 -7.92 -1.84
CA GLY A 43 -13.36 -6.70 -2.62
C GLY A 43 -13.81 -6.88 -4.07
N ILE A 44 -14.31 -5.80 -4.68
CA ILE A 44 -14.65 -5.70 -6.10
C ILE A 44 -13.91 -4.52 -6.75
N TYR A 45 -13.94 -4.47 -8.07
CA TYR A 45 -13.37 -3.39 -8.87
C TYR A 45 -14.45 -2.74 -9.75
N SER A 46 -14.38 -1.43 -9.88
CA SER A 46 -15.06 -0.66 -10.92
C SER A 46 -14.20 0.55 -11.31
N ASP A 47 -14.73 1.45 -12.13
CA ASP A 47 -14.01 2.60 -12.65
C ASP A 47 -14.85 3.88 -12.53
N ALA A 48 -14.17 5.00 -12.28
CA ALA A 48 -14.68 6.36 -12.32
C ALA A 48 -14.89 6.88 -13.76
N GLY A 49 -14.81 6.02 -14.76
CA GLY A 49 -15.14 6.27 -16.17
C GLY A 49 -16.41 5.55 -16.61
N THR A 50 -16.79 5.73 -17.88
CA THR A 50 -17.91 5.00 -18.50
C THR A 50 -17.60 3.52 -18.69
N ASN A 51 -16.31 3.19 -18.80
CA ASN A 51 -15.79 1.86 -18.97
C ASN A 51 -14.62 1.62 -18.02
N THR A 52 -14.42 0.36 -17.65
CA THR A 52 -13.20 -0.07 -16.96
C THR A 52 -11.99 -0.05 -17.88
N CYS A 53 -10.79 -0.18 -17.32
CA CYS A 53 -9.55 -0.31 -18.10
C CYS A 53 -9.63 -1.41 -19.16
N SER A 54 -10.35 -2.51 -18.89
CA SER A 54 -10.56 -3.63 -19.83
C SER A 54 -11.87 -3.55 -20.62
N ASN A 55 -12.47 -2.35 -20.71
CA ASN A 55 -13.70 -2.05 -21.46
C ASN A 55 -14.98 -2.77 -20.98
N TYR A 56 -15.08 -3.11 -19.70
CA TYR A 56 -16.35 -3.53 -19.06
C TYR A 56 -17.12 -2.29 -18.58
N PRO A 57 -18.40 -2.40 -18.17
CA PRO A 57 -19.16 -1.25 -17.68
C PRO A 57 -18.48 -0.58 -16.47
N GLY A 58 -18.12 0.70 -16.61
CA GLY A 58 -17.65 1.56 -15.51
C GLY A 58 -18.84 2.22 -14.78
N SER A 59 -18.59 2.83 -13.63
CA SER A 59 -19.66 3.32 -12.73
C SER A 59 -19.96 4.81 -12.86
N LEU A 60 -19.29 5.56 -13.73
CA LEU A 60 -19.55 6.99 -13.91
C LEU A 60 -21.02 7.24 -14.31
N GLY A 61 -21.74 8.03 -13.51
CA GLY A 61 -23.17 8.32 -13.69
C GLY A 61 -24.12 7.21 -13.19
N TYR A 62 -23.59 6.11 -12.67
CA TYR A 62 -24.33 4.98 -12.11
C TYR A 62 -23.93 4.70 -10.65
N GLU A 63 -23.28 5.64 -9.98
CA GLU A 63 -22.64 5.43 -8.67
C GLU A 63 -23.64 4.93 -7.62
N ALA A 64 -24.83 5.54 -7.54
CA ALA A 64 -25.87 5.13 -6.61
C ALA A 64 -26.40 3.71 -6.88
N ILE A 65 -26.57 3.35 -8.16
CA ILE A 65 -27.05 2.02 -8.56
C ILE A 65 -25.97 0.97 -8.26
N ASP A 66 -24.71 1.27 -8.55
CA ASP A 66 -23.60 0.34 -8.38
C ASP A 66 -23.25 0.17 -6.90
N ALA A 67 -23.25 1.25 -6.11
CA ALA A 67 -23.08 1.16 -4.66
C ALA A 67 -24.18 0.30 -4.00
N ALA A 68 -25.44 0.50 -4.38
CA ALA A 68 -26.54 -0.35 -3.91
C ALA A 68 -26.36 -1.82 -4.33
N THR A 69 -25.91 -2.05 -5.56
CA THR A 69 -25.63 -3.40 -6.07
C THR A 69 -24.50 -4.09 -5.29
N PHE A 70 -23.42 -3.37 -5.00
CA PHE A 70 -22.30 -3.89 -4.20
C PHE A 70 -22.71 -4.16 -2.75
N ASN A 71 -23.55 -3.32 -2.16
CA ASN A 71 -24.17 -3.55 -0.86
C ASN A 71 -25.03 -4.83 -0.87
N ASP A 72 -25.90 -5.00 -1.86
CA ASP A 72 -26.78 -6.17 -1.99
C ASP A 72 -25.97 -7.48 -2.12
N TRP A 73 -24.81 -7.42 -2.77
CA TRP A 73 -23.91 -8.58 -2.89
C TRP A 73 -23.02 -8.81 -1.68
N GLY A 74 -23.01 -7.91 -0.69
CA GLY A 74 -22.16 -8.05 0.50
C GLY A 74 -20.69 -7.70 0.27
N ILE A 75 -20.39 -6.80 -0.68
CA ILE A 75 -19.01 -6.34 -0.90
C ILE A 75 -18.52 -5.50 0.29
N ASP A 76 -17.24 -5.64 0.64
CA ASP A 76 -16.61 -4.93 1.77
C ASP A 76 -15.55 -3.90 1.34
N TYR A 77 -15.07 -4.00 0.10
CA TYR A 77 -13.99 -3.17 -0.43
C TYR A 77 -14.21 -2.86 -1.92
N LEU A 78 -13.99 -1.62 -2.32
CA LEU A 78 -14.05 -1.17 -3.71
C LEU A 78 -12.70 -0.57 -4.11
N LYS A 79 -12.01 -1.21 -5.06
CA LYS A 79 -10.96 -0.56 -5.86
C LYS A 79 -11.64 0.17 -7.01
N TYR A 80 -11.38 1.47 -7.14
CA TYR A 80 -12.07 2.31 -8.10
C TYR A 80 -11.07 2.96 -9.03
N GLY A 81 -10.97 2.43 -10.24
CA GLY A 81 -10.05 2.90 -11.28
C GLY A 81 -10.42 4.25 -11.86
N GLU A 82 -9.56 4.72 -12.75
CA GLU A 82 -9.87 5.81 -13.65
C GLU A 82 -9.35 5.50 -15.05
N GLN A 83 -10.26 5.35 -16.01
CA GLN A 83 -9.90 5.46 -17.41
C GLN A 83 -9.74 6.93 -17.83
N LEU A 84 -8.55 7.29 -18.31
CA LEU A 84 -8.20 8.64 -18.77
C LEU A 84 -8.81 9.02 -20.14
N GLN A 85 -9.86 8.35 -20.61
CA GLN A 85 -10.48 8.64 -21.92
C GLN A 85 -11.23 9.98 -21.97
N CYS A 86 -11.27 10.73 -20.86
CA CYS A 86 -12.00 11.98 -20.78
C CYS A 86 -11.03 13.18 -20.90
N PRO A 87 -11.18 14.04 -21.92
CA PRO A 87 -10.22 15.12 -22.21
C PRO A 87 -10.35 16.26 -21.20
N TRP A 88 -9.68 16.15 -20.05
CA TRP A 88 -9.68 17.19 -19.02
C TRP A 88 -8.32 17.87 -18.87
N LYS A 89 -8.34 19.12 -18.39
CA LYS A 89 -7.14 19.80 -17.91
C LYS A 89 -6.69 19.13 -16.62
N LEU A 90 -5.50 18.54 -16.63
CA LEU A 90 -4.90 17.87 -15.46
C LEU A 90 -4.69 18.82 -14.27
N VAL A 91 -4.53 20.13 -14.55
CA VAL A 91 -4.43 21.18 -13.53
C VAL A 91 -5.73 22.00 -13.54
N PRO A 92 -6.50 21.99 -12.43
CA PRO A 92 -7.71 22.80 -12.32
C PRO A 92 -7.36 24.28 -12.18
N GLN A 93 -8.36 25.15 -12.35
CA GLN A 93 -8.20 26.57 -12.11
C GLN A 93 -7.76 26.82 -10.64
N ASN A 94 -6.81 27.74 -10.44
CA ASN A 94 -6.29 28.13 -9.12
C ASN A 94 -5.67 26.98 -8.30
N ASN A 95 -5.27 25.86 -8.92
CA ASN A 95 -4.75 24.66 -8.24
C ASN A 95 -5.74 24.06 -7.21
N ASP A 96 -7.04 24.27 -7.36
CA ASP A 96 -8.07 23.66 -6.51
C ASP A 96 -8.37 22.21 -6.92
N TYR A 97 -7.46 21.31 -6.53
CA TYR A 97 -7.55 19.89 -6.86
C TYR A 97 -8.77 19.18 -6.26
N TYR A 98 -9.28 19.64 -5.10
CA TYR A 98 -10.49 19.08 -4.50
C TYR A 98 -11.77 19.32 -5.32
N ASN A 99 -11.78 20.39 -6.11
CA ASN A 99 -12.87 20.72 -7.04
C ASN A 99 -12.53 20.41 -8.50
N SER A 100 -11.47 19.64 -8.74
CA SER A 100 -11.18 19.07 -10.05
C SER A 100 -12.22 18.01 -10.44
N ASN A 101 -12.36 17.76 -11.74
CA ASN A 101 -13.26 16.72 -12.24
C ASN A 101 -12.87 15.31 -11.77
N SER A 102 -11.59 15.04 -11.53
CA SER A 102 -11.16 13.78 -10.93
C SER A 102 -11.68 13.65 -9.50
N ALA A 103 -11.42 14.64 -8.64
CA ALA A 103 -11.93 14.63 -7.27
C ALA A 103 -13.46 14.54 -7.21
N ILE A 104 -14.18 15.25 -8.09
CA ILE A 104 -15.65 15.20 -8.15
C ILE A 104 -16.16 13.77 -8.44
N ARG A 105 -15.57 13.04 -9.39
CA ARG A 105 -16.00 11.66 -9.72
C ARG A 105 -15.79 10.70 -8.56
N TYR A 106 -14.64 10.77 -7.88
CA TYR A 106 -14.41 9.95 -6.70
C TYR A 106 -15.33 10.34 -5.52
N ARG A 107 -15.65 11.64 -5.36
CA ARG A 107 -16.62 12.14 -4.37
C ARG A 107 -18.04 11.64 -4.64
N GLN A 108 -18.45 11.52 -5.90
CA GLN A 108 -19.76 10.96 -6.26
C GLN A 108 -19.89 9.51 -5.79
N MET A 109 -18.87 8.68 -6.04
CA MET A 109 -18.85 7.31 -5.52
C MET A 109 -18.79 7.28 -4.00
N THR A 110 -18.00 8.17 -3.36
CA THR A 110 -17.95 8.29 -1.89
C THR A 110 -19.34 8.57 -1.30
N ALA A 111 -20.08 9.51 -1.89
CA ALA A 111 -21.44 9.85 -1.46
C ALA A 111 -22.41 8.67 -1.65
N ALA A 112 -22.28 7.92 -2.76
CA ALA A 112 -23.08 6.73 -3.01
C ALA A 112 -22.79 5.60 -2.00
N LEU A 113 -21.51 5.34 -1.70
CA LEU A 113 -21.09 4.36 -0.69
C LEU A 113 -21.53 4.76 0.73
N ALA A 114 -21.53 6.05 1.06
CA ALA A 114 -22.05 6.55 2.34
C ALA A 114 -23.58 6.38 2.48
N GLY A 115 -24.30 6.22 1.36
CA GLY A 115 -25.74 6.04 1.33
C GLY A 115 -26.21 4.59 1.53
N VAL A 116 -25.31 3.61 1.56
CA VAL A 116 -25.65 2.19 1.74
C VAL A 116 -25.36 1.72 3.16
N SER A 117 -26.07 0.67 3.60
CA SER A 117 -26.00 0.19 4.99
C SER A 117 -24.71 -0.55 5.33
N ARG A 118 -24.09 -1.20 4.35
CA ARG A 118 -22.84 -1.94 4.54
C ARG A 118 -21.65 -1.00 4.37
N PRO A 119 -20.74 -0.88 5.36
CA PRO A 119 -19.50 -0.14 5.17
C PRO A 119 -18.64 -0.79 4.09
N ILE A 120 -18.26 -0.02 3.07
CA ILE A 120 -17.38 -0.44 1.97
C ILE A 120 -16.13 0.42 2.03
N GLN A 121 -14.98 -0.20 2.25
CA GLN A 121 -13.69 0.48 2.21
C GLN A 121 -13.38 0.90 0.77
N PHE A 122 -12.93 2.13 0.60
CA PHE A 122 -12.80 2.77 -0.72
C PHE A 122 -11.35 3.08 -1.06
N ASN A 123 -10.84 2.48 -2.13
CA ASN A 123 -9.51 2.70 -2.70
C ASN A 123 -9.61 3.41 -4.04
N LEU A 124 -8.89 4.53 -4.15
CA LEU A 124 -8.85 5.36 -5.35
C LEU A 124 -7.67 4.93 -6.22
N CYS A 125 -7.92 4.20 -7.29
CA CYS A 125 -6.91 3.78 -8.25
C CYS A 125 -6.68 4.88 -9.31
N ILE A 126 -6.17 6.02 -8.86
CA ILE A 126 -5.99 7.27 -9.63
C ILE A 126 -4.54 7.52 -10.10
N TRP A 127 -3.61 6.62 -9.78
CA TRP A 127 -2.22 6.67 -10.26
C TRP A 127 -1.44 7.97 -9.93
N GLY A 128 -1.73 8.60 -8.79
CA GLY A 128 -1.11 9.87 -8.38
C GLY A 128 -1.61 11.08 -9.16
N GLN A 129 -2.59 10.91 -10.05
CA GLN A 129 -3.14 12.00 -10.85
C GLN A 129 -3.93 12.99 -9.98
N ALA A 130 -4.11 14.20 -10.54
CA ALA A 130 -4.87 15.28 -9.93
C ALA A 130 -4.44 15.62 -8.50
N ASN A 131 -3.15 15.47 -8.17
CA ASN A 131 -2.58 15.81 -6.86
C ASN A 131 -3.33 15.13 -5.69
N VAL A 132 -3.66 13.83 -5.86
CA VAL A 132 -4.58 13.12 -4.95
C VAL A 132 -4.18 13.19 -3.47
N TRP A 133 -2.90 13.31 -3.14
CA TRP A 133 -2.44 13.46 -1.75
C TRP A 133 -3.01 14.69 -1.02
N ASP A 134 -3.46 15.73 -1.74
CA ASP A 134 -4.08 16.92 -1.12
C ASP A 134 -5.54 16.69 -0.68
N TRP A 135 -6.20 15.68 -1.24
CA TRP A 135 -7.65 15.52 -1.07
C TRP A 135 -8.14 14.09 -0.87
N GLY A 136 -7.33 13.07 -1.17
CA GLY A 136 -7.69 11.65 -1.14
C GLY A 136 -8.21 11.22 0.23
N ALA A 137 -7.61 11.73 1.30
CA ALA A 137 -8.03 11.46 2.69
C ALA A 137 -9.46 11.96 3.03
N ARG A 138 -10.01 12.89 2.23
CA ARG A 138 -11.39 13.39 2.38
C ARG A 138 -12.41 12.55 1.61
N VAL A 139 -11.95 11.58 0.82
CA VAL A 139 -12.74 10.90 -0.21
C VAL A 139 -12.70 9.39 -0.02
N GLY A 140 -11.52 8.79 0.21
CA GLY A 140 -11.41 7.38 0.50
C GLY A 140 -10.34 7.08 1.53
N HIS A 141 -9.98 5.80 1.60
CA HIS A 141 -9.14 5.25 2.67
C HIS A 141 -7.70 5.03 2.20
N SER A 142 -7.51 4.92 0.88
CA SER A 142 -6.21 4.81 0.25
C SER A 142 -6.28 5.26 -1.21
N TRP A 143 -5.16 5.71 -1.78
CA TRP A 143 -5.10 6.13 -3.18
C TRP A 143 -3.79 5.73 -3.86
N ARG A 144 -3.90 5.11 -5.04
CA ARG A 144 -2.76 4.78 -5.88
C ARG A 144 -1.99 6.06 -6.20
N MET A 145 -0.69 6.06 -5.95
CA MET A 145 0.17 7.23 -6.14
C MET A 145 1.10 7.12 -7.36
N SER A 146 0.98 6.05 -8.16
CA SER A 146 1.73 5.84 -9.39
C SER A 146 0.98 4.99 -10.43
N GLY A 147 1.57 4.87 -11.61
CA GLY A 147 1.24 3.80 -12.56
C GLY A 147 1.43 2.39 -12.00
N ASP A 148 1.06 1.39 -12.79
CA ASP A 148 0.93 0.00 -12.34
C ASP A 148 2.28 -0.66 -11.97
N SER A 149 2.19 -1.63 -11.05
CA SER A 149 3.31 -2.40 -10.57
C SER A 149 3.96 -3.24 -11.65
N SER A 150 5.26 -3.46 -11.48
CA SER A 150 6.00 -4.48 -12.21
C SER A 150 7.00 -5.14 -11.28
N ALA A 151 7.23 -6.43 -11.49
CA ALA A 151 8.17 -7.25 -10.74
C ALA A 151 9.64 -6.93 -11.12
N THR A 152 10.06 -5.68 -10.92
CA THR A 152 11.40 -5.20 -11.22
C THR A 152 11.95 -4.34 -10.08
N TRP A 153 13.26 -4.44 -9.83
CA TRP A 153 13.94 -3.62 -8.84
C TRP A 153 13.83 -2.12 -9.12
N SER A 154 13.86 -1.73 -10.40
CA SER A 154 13.70 -0.34 -10.83
C SER A 154 12.32 0.22 -10.48
N TYR A 155 11.26 -0.60 -10.60
CA TYR A 155 9.94 -0.19 -10.14
C TYR A 155 9.91 0.01 -8.63
N ILE A 156 10.37 -0.97 -7.84
CA ILE A 156 10.38 -0.92 -6.36
C ILE A 156 11.12 0.33 -5.85
N THR A 157 12.29 0.63 -6.42
CA THR A 157 13.07 1.81 -6.01
C THR A 157 12.43 3.14 -6.45
N SER A 158 11.89 3.19 -7.67
CA SER A 158 11.17 4.36 -8.19
C SER A 158 9.92 4.70 -7.38
N ILE A 159 9.15 3.68 -6.99
CA ILE A 159 7.90 3.87 -6.27
C ILE A 159 8.12 4.27 -4.82
N ILE A 160 9.15 3.73 -4.15
CA ILE A 160 9.59 4.21 -2.84
C ILE A 160 9.85 5.72 -2.93
N ASN A 161 10.70 6.15 -3.86
CA ASN A 161 11.03 7.56 -4.07
C ASN A 161 9.80 8.45 -4.30
N THR A 162 8.89 8.01 -5.15
CA THR A 162 7.64 8.72 -5.44
C THR A 162 6.82 8.90 -4.15
N ASN A 163 6.75 7.86 -3.30
CA ASN A 163 5.99 7.92 -2.05
C ASN A 163 6.59 8.92 -1.05
N LEU A 164 7.91 9.05 -1.02
CA LEU A 164 8.62 9.91 -0.06
C LEU A 164 8.23 11.38 -0.18
N ALA A 165 7.87 11.84 -1.38
CA ALA A 165 7.40 13.20 -1.62
C ALA A 165 6.05 13.51 -0.95
N HIS A 166 5.30 12.48 -0.54
CA HIS A 166 3.90 12.59 -0.12
C HIS A 166 3.59 11.87 1.21
N LEU A 167 4.60 11.56 2.04
CA LEU A 167 4.38 10.86 3.31
C LEU A 167 3.54 11.64 4.32
N SER A 168 3.48 12.98 4.19
CA SER A 168 2.63 13.82 5.04
C SER A 168 1.14 13.55 4.86
N ALA A 169 0.74 12.91 3.75
CA ALA A 169 -0.63 12.50 3.49
C ALA A 169 -0.99 11.13 4.11
N VAL A 170 -0.02 10.43 4.70
CA VAL A 170 -0.21 9.07 5.25
C VAL A 170 -0.47 9.11 6.75
N ASN A 171 -1.66 8.65 7.16
CA ASN A 171 -2.04 8.48 8.56
C ASN A 171 -3.24 7.50 8.67
N PHE A 172 -3.84 7.38 9.84
CA PHE A 172 -5.04 6.58 10.05
C PHE A 172 -6.14 6.89 9.02
N GLY A 173 -6.62 5.83 8.37
CA GLY A 173 -7.69 5.93 7.37
C GLY A 173 -7.28 6.65 6.09
N ALA A 174 -5.98 6.88 5.87
CA ALA A 174 -5.47 7.72 4.80
C ALA A 174 -4.09 7.20 4.36
N HIS A 175 -4.04 6.36 3.32
CA HIS A 175 -2.80 5.68 2.92
C HIS A 175 -2.46 5.90 1.44
N ASN A 176 -1.23 6.35 1.17
CA ASN A 176 -0.67 6.26 -0.17
C ASN A 176 -0.56 4.78 -0.55
N ASP A 177 -1.11 4.41 -1.71
CA ASP A 177 -1.09 3.04 -2.24
C ASP A 177 -0.01 2.92 -3.31
N MET A 178 1.06 2.21 -2.95
CA MET A 178 2.21 1.92 -3.80
C MET A 178 1.94 0.81 -4.83
N ASP A 179 0.68 0.40 -4.97
CA ASP A 179 0.17 -0.70 -5.79
C ASP A 179 0.36 -2.10 -5.19
N MET A 180 -0.21 -3.09 -5.88
CA MET A 180 -0.20 -4.49 -5.49
C MET A 180 1.21 -5.07 -5.42
N MET A 181 1.37 -6.07 -4.56
CA MET A 181 2.65 -6.68 -4.31
C MET A 181 3.01 -7.72 -5.38
N GLU A 182 4.31 -7.82 -5.65
CA GLU A 182 4.92 -8.65 -6.72
C GLU A 182 5.75 -9.79 -6.13
N ILE A 183 5.55 -10.12 -4.85
CA ILE A 183 6.13 -11.32 -4.24
C ILE A 183 5.58 -12.52 -5.00
N GLY A 184 6.46 -13.45 -5.41
CA GLY A 184 6.05 -14.58 -6.24
C GLY A 184 6.05 -14.32 -7.75
N ASN A 185 6.21 -13.07 -8.19
CA ASN A 185 6.07 -12.70 -9.60
C ASN A 185 7.42 -12.30 -10.23
N GLY A 186 7.51 -12.45 -11.55
CA GLY A 186 8.67 -12.02 -12.34
C GLY A 186 10.00 -12.66 -11.90
N ALA A 187 11.06 -11.85 -11.92
CA ALA A 187 12.43 -12.30 -11.67
C ALA A 187 13.08 -11.62 -10.45
N LEU A 188 12.27 -11.09 -9.52
CA LEU A 188 12.78 -10.50 -8.28
C LEU A 188 13.48 -11.57 -7.44
N THR A 189 14.69 -11.27 -6.97
CA THR A 189 15.39 -12.11 -5.99
C THR A 189 14.64 -12.14 -4.66
N ILE A 190 14.94 -13.10 -3.78
CA ILE A 190 14.35 -13.15 -2.43
C ILE A 190 14.69 -11.89 -1.63
N GLN A 191 15.89 -11.33 -1.83
CA GLN A 191 16.36 -10.08 -1.23
C GLN A 191 15.50 -8.88 -1.70
N GLU A 192 15.28 -8.78 -3.01
CA GLU A 192 14.42 -7.72 -3.56
C GLU A 192 12.97 -7.87 -3.11
N GLN A 193 12.47 -9.10 -2.96
CA GLN A 193 11.13 -9.39 -2.41
C GLN A 193 11.03 -9.03 -0.92
N ARG A 194 12.10 -9.22 -0.13
CA ARG A 194 12.17 -8.71 1.26
C ARG A 194 12.12 -7.19 1.29
N THR A 195 12.90 -6.51 0.45
CA THR A 195 12.85 -5.05 0.35
C THR A 195 11.48 -4.55 -0.09
N HIS A 196 10.86 -5.19 -1.08
CA HIS A 196 9.51 -4.89 -1.55
C HIS A 196 8.51 -4.94 -0.37
N PHE A 197 8.46 -6.08 0.32
CA PHE A 197 7.54 -6.25 1.44
C PHE A 197 7.82 -5.27 2.59
N ALA A 198 9.09 -5.13 3.00
CA ALA A 198 9.48 -4.22 4.05
C ALA A 198 9.08 -2.77 3.71
N ALA A 199 9.39 -2.29 2.51
CA ALA A 199 9.06 -0.93 2.10
C ALA A 199 7.56 -0.65 2.11
N TRP A 200 6.73 -1.57 1.63
CA TRP A 200 5.27 -1.42 1.72
C TRP A 200 4.80 -1.39 3.18
N THR A 201 5.41 -2.19 4.05
CA THR A 201 5.06 -2.23 5.48
C THR A 201 5.43 -0.93 6.18
N PHE A 202 6.69 -0.47 6.07
CA PHE A 202 7.15 0.67 6.83
C PHE A 202 6.68 2.01 6.26
N LEU A 203 6.34 2.06 4.97
CA LEU A 203 5.69 3.22 4.35
C LEU A 203 4.16 3.18 4.43
N LYS A 204 3.60 2.16 5.10
CA LYS A 204 2.16 2.00 5.37
C LYS A 204 1.29 2.04 4.12
N SER A 205 1.78 1.45 3.03
CA SER A 205 0.96 1.18 1.84
C SER A 205 0.02 0.00 2.10
N PRO A 206 -1.18 -0.07 1.50
CA PRO A 206 -1.98 -1.30 1.52
C PRO A 206 -1.16 -2.51 1.04
N ILE A 207 -1.30 -3.63 1.74
CA ILE A 207 -0.64 -4.91 1.43
C ILE A 207 -1.64 -5.78 0.69
N LEU A 208 -1.62 -5.72 -0.65
CA LEU A 208 -2.49 -6.50 -1.53
C LEU A 208 -1.65 -7.48 -2.35
N LEU A 209 -1.71 -8.78 -2.01
CA LEU A 209 -0.94 -9.82 -2.69
C LEU A 209 -1.45 -10.01 -4.13
N GLY A 210 -0.56 -9.86 -5.12
CA GLY A 210 -0.86 -9.97 -6.54
C GLY A 210 -0.41 -11.28 -7.18
N THR A 211 -0.37 -12.38 -6.42
CA THR A 211 0.23 -13.65 -6.85
C THR A 211 -0.66 -14.87 -6.56
N ASP A 212 -0.32 -16.00 -7.18
CA ASP A 212 -0.95 -17.29 -6.91
C ASP A 212 -0.39 -17.89 -5.61
N LEU A 213 -1.18 -17.80 -4.54
CA LEU A 213 -0.78 -18.26 -3.21
C LEU A 213 -0.39 -19.75 -3.17
N GLY A 214 -0.94 -20.58 -4.06
CA GLY A 214 -0.63 -22.01 -4.14
C GLY A 214 0.77 -22.31 -4.72
N LYS A 215 1.47 -21.30 -5.23
CA LYS A 215 2.79 -21.42 -5.86
C LYS A 215 3.91 -20.72 -5.10
N LEU A 216 3.60 -20.09 -3.97
CA LEU A 216 4.62 -19.42 -3.17
C LEU A 216 5.59 -20.43 -2.55
N SER A 217 6.89 -20.11 -2.61
CA SER A 217 7.92 -20.86 -1.89
C SER A 217 7.83 -20.61 -0.39
N THR A 218 8.48 -21.46 0.41
CA THR A 218 8.60 -21.25 1.86
C THR A 218 9.21 -19.90 2.21
N ASP A 219 10.24 -19.46 1.48
CA ASP A 219 10.88 -18.16 1.71
C ASP A 219 9.92 -17.00 1.41
N GLN A 220 9.14 -17.11 0.34
CA GLN A 220 8.15 -16.08 -0.01
C GLN A 220 7.00 -16.02 0.98
N LEU A 221 6.54 -17.18 1.46
CA LEU A 221 5.53 -17.26 2.51
C LEU A 221 6.06 -16.63 3.81
N ALA A 222 7.31 -16.90 4.18
CA ALA A 222 7.94 -16.31 5.37
C ALA A 222 8.04 -14.77 5.27
N ILE A 223 8.24 -14.22 4.07
CA ILE A 223 8.21 -12.77 3.84
C ILE A 223 6.82 -12.21 4.14
N ILE A 224 5.78 -12.73 3.48
CA ILE A 224 4.43 -12.13 3.55
C ILE A 224 3.72 -12.40 4.88
N THR A 225 4.21 -13.36 5.67
CA THR A 225 3.67 -13.70 6.99
C THR A 225 4.50 -13.15 8.15
N ASN A 226 5.50 -12.30 7.89
CA ASN A 226 6.32 -11.71 8.95
C ASN A 226 5.46 -10.87 9.91
N THR A 227 5.20 -11.42 11.10
CA THR A 227 4.27 -10.82 12.08
C THR A 227 4.76 -9.50 12.67
N GLU A 228 6.06 -9.23 12.66
CA GLU A 228 6.64 -8.03 13.26
C GLU A 228 6.57 -6.83 12.33
N LEU A 229 6.87 -7.02 11.05
CA LEU A 229 6.65 -6.01 10.01
C LEU A 229 5.16 -5.68 9.87
N LEU A 230 4.31 -6.72 9.90
CA LEU A 230 2.86 -6.53 9.91
C LEU A 230 2.39 -5.78 11.16
N ALA A 231 2.98 -6.02 12.33
CA ALA A 231 2.64 -5.28 13.55
C ALA A 231 3.03 -3.80 13.49
N PHE A 232 4.14 -3.44 12.83
CA PHE A 232 4.47 -2.04 12.57
C PHE A 232 3.45 -1.40 11.60
N HIS A 233 3.13 -2.12 10.53
CA HIS A 233 2.19 -1.67 9.50
C HIS A 233 0.78 -1.45 10.05
N GLN A 234 0.30 -2.38 10.88
CA GLN A 234 -1.04 -2.40 11.48
C GLN A 234 -1.11 -1.74 12.87
N ASP A 235 -0.12 -0.92 13.24
CA ASP A 235 -0.12 -0.28 14.55
C ASP A 235 -1.36 0.60 14.74
N THR A 236 -2.11 0.34 15.82
CA THR A 236 -3.41 0.99 16.08
C THR A 236 -3.29 2.33 16.82
N THR A 237 -2.08 2.72 17.23
CA THR A 237 -1.83 3.97 17.99
C THR A 237 -0.97 4.97 17.22
N VAL A 238 -0.06 4.48 16.38
CA VAL A 238 0.78 5.30 15.51
C VAL A 238 0.34 5.08 14.07
N GLY A 239 -0.30 6.08 13.46
CA GLY A 239 -0.77 6.01 12.07
C GLY A 239 0.28 6.45 11.04
N THR A 240 1.30 7.20 11.46
CA THR A 240 2.35 7.72 10.56
C THR A 240 3.30 6.63 10.07
N PRO A 241 3.80 6.71 8.82
CA PRO A 241 4.80 5.78 8.30
C PRO A 241 6.20 6.06 8.89
N ALA A 242 7.16 5.19 8.60
CA ALA A 242 8.57 5.50 8.76
C ALA A 242 9.01 6.56 7.74
N ALA A 243 10.01 7.35 8.10
CA ALA A 243 10.55 8.43 7.28
C ALA A 243 12.08 8.31 7.17
N PRO A 244 12.68 8.80 6.07
CA PRO A 244 14.12 8.75 5.90
C PRO A 244 14.84 9.61 6.95
N PHE A 245 16.03 9.18 7.39
CA PHE A 245 16.86 9.94 8.33
C PHE A 245 18.35 9.89 7.98
N THR A 246 19.12 10.84 8.49
CA THR A 246 20.57 10.89 8.31
C THR A 246 21.28 10.01 9.35
N ALA A 247 21.63 8.78 8.94
CA ALA A 247 22.17 7.76 9.84
C ALA A 247 23.54 8.08 10.46
N PHE A 248 24.37 8.87 9.76
CA PHE A 248 25.69 9.30 10.20
C PHE A 248 26.14 10.55 9.43
N SER A 249 27.14 11.27 9.95
CA SER A 249 27.75 12.40 9.25
C SER A 249 28.34 11.97 7.92
N SER A 250 28.18 12.77 6.86
CA SER A 250 28.65 12.47 5.48
C SER A 250 28.03 11.25 4.80
N MET A 251 26.86 10.80 5.25
CA MET A 251 26.06 9.81 4.52
C MET A 251 25.83 10.29 3.06
N PRO A 252 26.11 9.45 2.04
CA PRO A 252 25.86 9.82 0.65
C PRO A 252 24.37 9.93 0.38
N THR A 253 24.00 10.84 -0.51
CA THR A 253 22.62 10.90 -1.04
C THR A 253 22.38 9.68 -1.93
N THR A 254 21.39 8.88 -1.57
CA THR A 254 20.92 7.75 -2.37
C THR A 254 19.49 8.01 -2.86
N SER A 255 19.09 7.32 -3.91
CA SER A 255 17.76 7.41 -4.49
C SER A 255 17.25 5.99 -4.81
N PRO A 256 16.39 5.40 -3.96
CA PRO A 256 15.81 5.99 -2.75
C PRO A 256 16.81 6.14 -1.61
N PRO A 257 16.52 7.01 -0.61
CA PRO A 257 17.19 7.00 0.68
C PRO A 257 17.26 5.58 1.25
N GLU A 258 18.34 5.26 1.94
CA GLU A 258 18.59 3.89 2.42
C GLU A 258 18.13 3.65 3.86
N TYR A 259 18.01 4.69 4.69
CA TYR A 259 17.80 4.58 6.13
C TYR A 259 16.49 5.23 6.53
N TYR A 260 15.59 4.44 7.13
CA TYR A 260 14.27 4.87 7.57
C TYR A 260 14.08 4.58 9.06
N SER A 261 13.35 5.46 9.74
CA SER A 261 12.96 5.26 11.12
C SER A 261 11.48 5.58 11.31
N GLY A 262 10.80 4.83 12.17
CA GLY A 262 9.40 5.08 12.51
C GLY A 262 9.08 4.59 13.91
N ALA A 263 8.09 5.19 14.55
CA ALA A 263 7.62 4.74 15.85
C ALA A 263 6.42 3.80 15.70
N SER A 264 6.27 2.90 16.67
CA SER A 264 5.05 2.13 16.91
C SER A 264 4.84 2.00 18.43
N THR A 265 3.72 1.42 18.84
CA THR A 265 3.43 1.04 20.24
C THR A 265 4.53 0.19 20.88
N LYS A 266 5.31 -0.54 20.08
CA LYS A 266 6.40 -1.40 20.56
C LYS A 266 7.72 -0.66 20.77
N GLY A 267 7.91 0.51 20.16
CA GLY A 267 9.17 1.26 20.21
C GLY A 267 9.52 1.93 18.89
N VAL A 268 10.82 2.20 18.70
CA VAL A 268 11.34 2.82 17.47
C VAL A 268 11.90 1.73 16.57
N HIS A 269 11.56 1.79 15.30
CA HIS A 269 11.98 0.84 14.28
C HIS A 269 12.98 1.49 13.34
N VAL A 270 13.96 0.72 12.88
CA VAL A 270 14.95 1.15 11.88
C VAL A 270 14.94 0.15 10.74
N PHE A 271 14.76 0.67 9.53
CA PHE A 271 14.81 -0.10 8.28
C PHE A 271 15.99 0.40 7.43
N ILE A 272 16.80 -0.52 6.92
CA ILE A 272 17.97 -0.18 6.12
C ILE A 272 17.94 -0.98 4.83
N ILE A 273 17.73 -0.27 3.71
CA ILE A 273 17.78 -0.82 2.37
C ILE A 273 19.21 -0.74 1.84
N ASN A 274 19.71 -1.82 1.25
CA ASN A 274 20.90 -1.76 0.43
C ASN A 274 20.55 -1.56 -1.04
N THR A 275 20.72 -0.34 -1.56
CA THR A 275 20.39 -0.05 -2.97
C THR A 275 21.44 -0.51 -3.98
N SER A 276 22.62 -0.97 -3.54
CA SER A 276 23.68 -1.41 -4.44
C SER A 276 23.50 -2.85 -4.91
N SER A 277 24.08 -3.16 -6.07
CA SER A 277 24.11 -4.49 -6.68
C SER A 277 25.09 -5.49 -6.04
N SER A 278 25.75 -5.09 -4.95
CA SER A 278 26.63 -5.93 -4.15
C SER A 278 26.31 -5.81 -2.66
N THR A 279 26.76 -6.79 -1.88
CA THR A 279 26.72 -6.71 -0.42
C THR A 279 27.44 -5.45 0.05
N ALA A 280 26.81 -4.69 0.93
CA ALA A 280 27.35 -3.45 1.48
C ALA A 280 27.26 -3.46 3.00
N THR A 281 28.31 -2.94 3.64
CA THR A 281 28.28 -2.62 5.06
C THR A 281 27.46 -1.35 5.27
N LYS A 282 26.40 -1.45 6.06
CA LYS A 282 25.54 -0.34 6.46
C LYS A 282 25.76 -0.03 7.94
N GLN A 283 25.56 1.22 8.33
CA GLN A 283 25.76 1.65 9.70
C GLN A 283 24.84 2.82 10.08
N PHE A 284 24.52 2.94 11.37
CA PHE A 284 23.89 4.13 11.93
C PHE A 284 24.35 4.39 13.35
N THR A 285 24.30 5.66 13.76
CA THR A 285 24.54 6.08 15.15
C THR A 285 23.21 6.20 15.88
N PHE A 286 23.08 5.67 17.11
CA PHE A 286 21.79 5.65 17.82
C PHE A 286 21.22 7.06 18.07
N SER A 287 22.08 8.03 18.40
CA SER A 287 21.70 9.44 18.60
C SER A 287 21.14 10.10 17.34
N ASN A 288 21.38 9.51 16.17
CA ASN A 288 20.88 10.01 14.89
C ASN A 288 19.51 9.45 14.53
N VAL A 289 19.03 8.40 15.21
CA VAL A 289 17.73 7.77 14.92
C VAL A 289 16.61 8.61 15.55
N PRO A 290 15.71 9.20 14.75
CA PRO A 290 14.53 9.88 15.27
C PRO A 290 13.73 9.00 16.23
N GLY A 291 13.36 9.56 17.39
CA GLY A 291 12.58 8.88 18.42
C GLY A 291 13.38 8.20 19.54
N LEU A 292 14.68 7.91 19.35
CA LEU A 292 15.51 7.32 20.41
C LEU A 292 16.07 8.34 21.40
N GLY A 293 16.33 9.57 20.94
CA GLY A 293 16.96 10.63 21.71
C GLY A 293 18.49 10.55 21.71
N THR A 294 19.13 11.52 22.36
CA THR A 294 20.60 11.71 22.34
C THR A 294 21.33 11.10 23.55
N SER A 295 20.60 10.40 24.42
CA SER A 295 21.15 9.71 25.59
C SER A 295 20.37 8.43 25.87
N GLY A 296 20.97 7.53 26.66
CA GLY A 296 20.36 6.26 27.02
C GLY A 296 21.13 5.05 26.51
N SER A 297 20.53 3.90 26.77
CA SER A 297 21.06 2.57 26.50
C SER A 297 19.98 1.77 25.77
N PHE A 298 20.34 1.06 24.71
CA PHE A 298 19.41 0.47 23.76
C PHE A 298 19.75 -0.99 23.45
N LYS A 299 18.71 -1.77 23.19
CA LYS A 299 18.78 -3.14 22.65
C LYS A 299 18.20 -3.17 21.25
N ILE A 300 18.68 -4.09 20.42
CA ILE A 300 18.21 -4.29 19.05
C ILE A 300 17.56 -5.66 18.95
N HIS A 301 16.37 -5.72 18.38
CA HIS A 301 15.66 -6.92 17.99
C HIS A 301 15.61 -7.01 16.46
N ASP A 302 16.07 -8.11 15.88
CA ASP A 302 16.00 -8.38 14.44
C ASP A 302 14.62 -8.92 14.08
N MET A 303 13.86 -8.15 13.30
CA MET A 303 12.47 -8.47 12.97
C MET A 303 12.32 -9.55 11.90
N TRP A 304 13.39 -9.86 11.16
CA TRP A 304 13.40 -10.99 10.23
C TRP A 304 13.72 -12.30 10.94
N ALA A 305 14.65 -12.26 11.90
CA ALA A 305 15.03 -13.43 12.69
C ALA A 305 14.08 -13.70 13.86
N GLY A 306 13.36 -12.68 14.35
CA GLY A 306 12.53 -12.73 15.54
C GLY A 306 13.34 -12.90 16.83
N THR A 307 14.58 -12.39 16.85
CA THR A 307 15.51 -12.57 17.97
C THR A 307 16.25 -11.29 18.33
N ASP A 308 16.56 -11.16 19.63
CA ASP A 308 17.41 -10.08 20.12
C ASP A 308 18.86 -10.28 19.69
N LEU A 309 19.49 -9.21 19.23
CA LEU A 309 20.92 -9.18 19.02
C LEU A 309 21.64 -9.04 20.36
N SER A 310 22.76 -9.73 20.52
CA SER A 310 23.57 -9.66 21.73
C SER A 310 24.19 -8.28 21.91
N GLY A 311 24.16 -7.77 23.14
CA GLY A 311 24.84 -6.53 23.51
C GLY A 311 23.88 -5.41 23.90
N THR A 312 24.47 -4.24 24.16
CA THR A 312 23.74 -3.04 24.55
C THR A 312 24.49 -1.84 24.01
N TYR A 313 23.75 -0.88 23.47
CA TYR A 313 24.30 0.24 22.72
C TYR A 313 23.95 1.55 23.40
N THR A 314 24.93 2.42 23.59
CA THR A 314 24.67 3.78 24.07
C THR A 314 24.20 4.67 22.92
N ALA A 315 23.65 5.85 23.23
CA ALA A 315 23.29 6.82 22.20
C ALA A 315 24.45 7.20 21.26
N SER A 316 25.70 7.22 21.76
CA SER A 316 26.89 7.49 20.95
C SER A 316 27.46 6.27 20.22
N SER A 317 26.89 5.08 20.41
CA SER A 317 27.35 3.87 19.73
C SER A 317 26.97 3.89 18.26
N THR A 318 27.82 3.28 17.42
CA THR A 318 27.53 2.98 16.03
C THR A 318 27.18 1.50 15.89
N PHE A 319 26.03 1.20 15.30
CA PHE A 319 25.68 -0.15 14.87
C PHE A 319 26.10 -0.34 13.42
N THR A 320 26.63 -1.52 13.11
CA THR A 320 27.11 -1.90 11.77
C THR A 320 26.57 -3.27 11.39
N VAL A 321 26.09 -3.42 10.16
CA VAL A 321 25.57 -4.67 9.62
C VAL A 321 25.97 -4.85 8.15
N SER A 322 26.23 -6.09 7.73
CA SER A 322 26.41 -6.45 6.33
C SER A 322 25.06 -6.78 5.71
N VAL A 323 24.67 -6.06 4.65
CA VAL A 323 23.38 -6.23 3.97
C VAL A 323 23.63 -6.69 2.54
N ALA A 324 22.98 -7.78 2.14
CA ALA A 324 23.11 -8.32 0.77
C ALA A 324 22.63 -7.32 -0.29
N ALA A 325 23.01 -7.53 -1.55
CA ALA A 325 22.56 -6.70 -2.66
C ALA A 325 21.03 -6.63 -2.69
N HIS A 326 20.49 -5.41 -2.81
CA HIS A 326 19.05 -5.12 -2.89
C HIS A 326 18.20 -5.63 -1.72
N ASP A 327 18.82 -5.97 -0.59
CA ASP A 327 18.15 -6.51 0.59
C ASP A 327 17.83 -5.40 1.62
N THR A 328 16.93 -5.71 2.55
CA THR A 328 16.53 -4.79 3.62
C THR A 328 16.63 -5.45 4.99
N THR A 329 17.29 -4.79 5.93
CA THR A 329 17.24 -5.15 7.36
C THR A 329 16.16 -4.36 8.06
N ALA A 330 15.55 -4.96 9.09
CA ALA A 330 14.48 -4.37 9.88
C ALA A 330 14.72 -4.65 11.37
N TYR A 331 14.77 -3.59 12.17
CA TYR A 331 15.10 -3.67 13.58
C TYR A 331 14.09 -2.94 14.45
N LEU A 332 13.67 -3.55 15.55
CA LEU A 332 13.01 -2.86 16.66
C LEU A 332 14.06 -2.49 17.72
N ILE A 333 14.10 -1.21 18.08
CA ILE A 333 15.01 -0.65 19.07
C ILE A 333 14.22 -0.23 20.31
N THR A 334 14.62 -0.78 21.45
CA THR A 334 14.01 -0.49 22.77
C THR A 334 15.07 -0.05 23.77
N LYS A 335 14.66 0.61 24.84
CA LYS A 335 15.58 0.95 25.95
C LYS A 335 16.00 -0.34 26.67
N ALA A 336 17.29 -0.42 27.00
CA ALA A 336 17.93 -1.57 27.64
C ALA A 336 17.54 -1.73 29.11
#